data_AF-A0A8J7INZ3-F1
#
_entry.id   AF-A0A8J7INZ3-F1
#
_cell.length_a   1.000
_cell.length_b   1.000
_cell.length_c   1.000
_cell.angle_alpha   90.00
_cell.angle_beta   90.00
_cell.angle_gamma   90.00
#
_symmetry.space_group_name_H-M   'P 1'
#
loop_
_entity.id
_entity.type
_entity.pdbx_description
1 polymer ?
#
loop_
_entity_poly.entity_id
_entity_poly.type
_entity_poly.pdbx_seq_one_letter_code
_entity_poly.pdbx_strand_id
1 'polypeptide(L)'
;MMDSLPIIARLMILLSATLTAGGGLATVIFGLPALKKVQRFGALLGMVSCAFYFSSQAALLTGRWDGVFGPGIAHLLWQLGGGATLLFVLFAFSLFLFHHENRLLLLGKSCLLLLGIAWLSHLTLLQKPFLFLHLLLALIWAGVILPFLKPMTPVTLAQRAQRFGRVAVVILPVLFVAGGTLVWIRTDGNLQALWGNWGLAMTGKLAFVMLAGAIGLRNKLKIVPEISDAYDAPVRTFRSAMVVDALIFLTILGFSAWLSNNTPL
;
A
#
# COMPACT_ATOMS: atom_id res chain seq x y z
N MET A 1 25.28 -2.39 2.08
CA MET A 1 24.22 -3.39 2.36
C MET A 1 23.32 -2.99 3.53
N MET A 2 23.82 -2.30 4.56
CA MET A 2 22.96 -1.91 5.71
C MET A 2 21.95 -0.81 5.35
N ASP A 3 22.29 0.10 4.43
CA ASP A 3 21.42 1.20 3.98
C ASP A 3 20.12 0.72 3.31
N SER A 4 20.11 -0.49 2.77
CA SER A 4 18.91 -1.08 2.16
C SER A 4 17.94 -1.69 3.17
N LEU A 5 18.34 -1.92 4.44
CA LEU A 5 17.51 -2.63 5.41
C LEU A 5 16.20 -1.90 5.75
N PRO A 6 16.19 -0.59 6.04
CA PRO A 6 14.93 0.11 6.27
C PRO A 6 14.03 0.18 5.03
N ILE A 7 14.63 0.16 3.83
CA ILE A 7 13.89 0.14 2.57
C ILE A 7 13.12 -1.17 2.46
N ILE A 8 13.79 -2.30 2.69
CA ILE A 8 13.16 -3.63 2.69
C ILE A 8 12.08 -3.71 3.77
N ALA A 9 12.38 -3.26 4.99
CA ALA A 9 11.41 -3.27 6.08
C ALA A 9 10.16 -2.41 5.79
N ARG A 10 10.33 -1.20 5.23
CA ARG A 10 9.20 -0.37 4.79
C ARG A 10 8.40 -1.03 3.67
N LEU A 11 9.06 -1.66 2.70
CA LEU A 11 8.39 -2.40 1.64
C LEU A 11 7.53 -3.52 2.22
N MET A 12 8.06 -4.29 3.18
CA MET A 12 7.32 -5.38 3.82
C MET A 12 6.12 -4.85 4.64
N ILE A 13 6.26 -3.71 5.32
CA ILE A 13 5.13 -3.05 6.02
C ILE A 13 4.04 -2.65 5.02
N LEU A 14 4.39 -2.02 3.90
CA LEU A 14 3.43 -1.59 2.88
C LEU A 14 2.74 -2.78 2.18
N LEU A 15 3.50 -3.84 1.90
CA LEU A 15 2.95 -5.09 1.36
C LEU A 15 1.95 -5.71 2.35
N SER A 16 2.34 -5.80 3.63
CA SER A 16 1.49 -6.30 4.71
C SER A 16 0.21 -5.50 4.86
N ALA A 17 0.30 -4.16 4.77
CA ALA A 17 -0.86 -3.27 4.79
C ALA A 17 -1.79 -3.49 3.59
N THR A 18 -1.22 -3.78 2.43
CA THR A 18 -2.01 -4.11 1.22
C THR A 18 -2.80 -5.39 1.41
N LEU A 19 -2.17 -6.45 1.93
CA LEU A 19 -2.81 -7.74 2.20
C LEU A 19 -3.89 -7.66 3.27
N THR A 20 -3.70 -6.81 4.29
CA THR A 20 -4.61 -6.61 5.42
C THR A 20 -5.68 -5.56 5.12
N ALA A 21 -5.31 -4.27 5.19
CA ALA A 21 -6.22 -3.16 5.02
C ALA A 21 -6.78 -3.09 3.61
N GLY A 22 -5.95 -3.28 2.57
CA GLY A 22 -6.42 -3.30 1.18
C GLY A 22 -7.45 -4.39 0.93
N GLY A 23 -7.14 -5.63 1.30
CA GLY A 23 -8.10 -6.73 1.22
C GLY A 23 -9.38 -6.48 2.03
N GLY A 24 -9.27 -5.84 3.20
CA GLY A 24 -10.42 -5.46 4.03
C GLY A 24 -11.32 -4.42 3.36
N LEU A 25 -10.71 -3.37 2.80
CA LEU A 25 -11.40 -2.31 2.07
C LEU A 25 -12.12 -2.87 0.83
N ALA A 26 -11.47 -3.79 0.10
CA ALA A 26 -12.06 -4.45 -1.05
C ALA A 26 -13.34 -5.24 -0.68
N THR A 27 -13.31 -5.96 0.45
CA THR A 27 -14.48 -6.66 0.97
C THR A 27 -15.59 -5.69 1.36
N VAL A 28 -15.28 -4.61 2.09
CA VAL A 28 -16.30 -3.66 2.57
C VAL A 28 -16.92 -2.84 1.44
N ILE A 29 -16.09 -2.26 0.57
CA ILE A 29 -16.51 -1.29 -0.45
C ILE A 29 -17.16 -1.97 -1.65
N PHE A 30 -16.60 -3.09 -2.10
CA PHE A 30 -17.06 -3.76 -3.31
C PHE A 30 -17.83 -5.05 -3.04
N GLY A 31 -17.85 -5.55 -1.80
CA GLY A 31 -18.47 -6.84 -1.46
C GLY A 31 -17.72 -8.02 -2.06
N LEU A 32 -16.40 -7.90 -2.20
CA LEU A 32 -15.52 -8.96 -2.67
C LEU A 32 -15.26 -10.00 -1.59
N PRO A 33 -14.96 -11.26 -1.93
CA PRO A 33 -14.75 -12.32 -0.95
C PRO A 33 -13.61 -11.96 0.01
N ALA A 34 -13.86 -12.13 1.31
CA ALA A 34 -12.88 -11.87 2.34
C ALA A 34 -11.73 -12.88 2.26
N LEU A 35 -10.50 -12.39 2.05
CA LEU A 35 -9.30 -13.22 2.02
C LEU A 35 -8.74 -13.45 3.44
N LYS A 36 -9.54 -14.07 4.32
CA LYS A 36 -9.24 -14.17 5.77
C LYS A 36 -7.83 -14.70 6.06
N LYS A 37 -7.41 -15.77 5.36
CA LYS A 37 -6.08 -16.36 5.51
C LYS A 37 -4.96 -15.43 5.05
N VAL A 38 -5.16 -14.72 3.94
CA VAL A 38 -4.19 -13.76 3.39
C VAL A 38 -4.07 -12.54 4.31
N GLN A 39 -5.18 -12.04 4.85
CA GLN A 39 -5.18 -10.95 5.82
C GLN A 39 -4.43 -11.34 7.10
N ARG A 40 -4.67 -12.55 7.65
CA ARG A 40 -3.92 -13.05 8.82
C ARG A 40 -2.43 -13.19 8.53
N PHE A 41 -2.07 -13.74 7.38
CA PHE A 41 -0.67 -13.82 6.95
C PHE A 41 -0.04 -12.42 6.84
N GLY A 42 -0.73 -11.48 6.18
CA GLY A 42 -0.28 -10.10 6.08
C GLY A 42 -0.14 -9.42 7.45
N ALA A 43 -1.00 -9.73 8.41
CA ALA A 43 -0.91 -9.20 9.77
C ALA A 43 0.35 -9.71 10.49
N LEU A 44 0.61 -11.03 10.43
CA LEU A 44 1.82 -11.63 11.00
C LEU A 44 3.09 -11.08 10.33
N LEU A 45 3.09 -11.00 9.00
CA LEU A 45 4.19 -10.40 8.24
C LEU A 45 4.40 -8.94 8.65
N GLY A 46 3.33 -8.16 8.82
CA GLY A 46 3.39 -6.76 9.22
C GLY A 46 3.97 -6.57 10.62
N MET A 47 3.57 -7.42 11.57
CA MET A 47 4.12 -7.42 12.93
C MET A 47 5.62 -7.73 12.93
N VAL A 48 6.04 -8.78 12.21
CA VAL A 48 7.47 -9.12 12.05
C VAL A 48 8.21 -7.98 11.36
N SER A 49 7.60 -7.35 10.36
CA SER A 49 8.20 -6.23 9.62
C SER A 49 8.38 -4.99 10.50
N CYS A 50 7.50 -4.76 11.49
CA CYS A 50 7.68 -3.68 12.46
C CYS A 50 8.89 -3.94 13.35
N ALA A 51 9.04 -5.15 13.89
CA ALA A 51 10.23 -5.53 14.66
C ALA A 51 11.50 -5.42 13.81
N PHE A 52 11.46 -5.91 12.57
CA PHE A 52 12.57 -5.81 11.63
C PHE A 52 12.91 -4.35 11.28
N TYR A 53 11.90 -3.48 11.10
CA TYR A 53 12.10 -2.05 10.88
C TYR A 53 12.83 -1.41 12.06
N PHE A 54 12.38 -1.66 13.30
CA PHE A 54 13.05 -1.15 14.49
C PHE A 54 14.51 -1.59 14.57
N SER A 55 14.77 -2.89 14.39
CA SER A 55 16.13 -3.44 14.41
C SER A 55 16.99 -2.89 13.27
N SER A 56 16.42 -2.63 12.09
CA SER A 56 17.15 -2.03 10.97
C SER A 56 17.59 -0.60 11.27
N GLN A 57 16.77 0.18 12.00
CA GLN A 57 17.15 1.52 12.44
C GLN A 57 18.27 1.45 13.50
N ALA A 58 18.18 0.51 14.44
CA ALA A 58 19.23 0.30 15.43
C ALA A 58 20.56 -0.06 14.75
N ALA A 59 20.52 -0.95 13.76
CA ALA A 59 21.70 -1.37 13.05
C ALA A 59 22.35 -0.23 12.26
N LEU A 60 21.54 0.64 11.63
CA LEU A 60 22.06 1.83 10.95
C LEU A 60 22.73 2.82 11.92
N LEU A 61 22.14 3.05 13.09
CA LEU A 61 22.71 3.97 14.07
C LEU A 61 24.05 3.48 14.65
N THR A 62 24.21 2.17 14.84
CA THR A 62 25.41 1.59 15.46
C THR A 62 26.43 1.08 14.45
N GLY A 63 26.07 0.95 13.18
CA GLY A 63 26.86 0.26 12.16
C GLY A 63 26.99 -1.25 12.38
N ARG A 64 26.15 -1.87 13.24
CA ARG A 64 26.21 -3.29 13.57
C ARG A 64 24.85 -3.97 13.63
N TRP A 65 24.75 -5.23 13.21
CA TRP A 65 23.51 -6.01 13.20
C TRP A 65 22.92 -6.28 14.59
N ASP A 66 23.75 -6.37 15.61
CA ASP A 66 23.37 -6.53 17.01
C ASP A 66 23.04 -5.20 17.72
N GLY A 67 23.02 -4.09 16.98
CA GLY A 67 22.85 -2.74 17.52
C GLY A 67 21.62 -2.55 18.41
N VAL A 68 20.54 -3.31 18.17
CA VAL A 68 19.32 -3.25 18.98
C VAL A 68 19.53 -3.71 20.43
N PHE A 69 20.50 -4.57 20.67
CA PHE A 69 20.86 -5.08 22.00
C PHE A 69 21.91 -4.21 22.70
N GLY A 70 22.42 -3.18 22.01
CA GLY A 70 23.33 -2.21 22.60
C GLY A 70 22.65 -1.43 23.74
N PRO A 71 23.33 -1.22 24.88
CA PRO A 71 22.77 -0.48 26.00
C PRO A 71 22.38 0.94 25.56
N GLY A 72 21.14 1.34 25.84
CA GLY A 72 20.62 2.67 25.52
C GLY A 72 20.12 2.88 24.09
N ILE A 73 20.45 2.02 23.12
CA ILE A 73 20.03 2.20 21.70
C ILE A 73 18.52 2.08 21.54
N ALA A 74 17.90 1.09 22.17
CA ALA A 74 16.45 0.93 22.13
C ALA A 74 15.73 2.14 22.76
N HIS A 75 16.27 2.69 23.84
CA HIS A 75 15.74 3.89 24.49
C HIS A 75 15.89 5.14 23.59
N LEU A 76 17.05 5.30 22.96
CA LEU A 76 17.31 6.38 22.00
C LEU A 76 16.32 6.35 20.83
N LEU A 77 16.13 5.18 20.21
CA LEU A 77 15.14 5.00 19.13
C LEU A 77 13.72 5.33 19.57
N TRP A 78 13.40 5.10 20.85
CA TRP A 78 12.12 5.47 21.43
C TRP A 78 11.95 6.98 21.54
N GLN A 79 12.98 7.68 22.03
CA GLN A 79 12.97 9.13 22.19
C GLN A 79 12.94 9.89 20.86
N LEU A 80 13.52 9.31 19.80
CA LEU A 80 13.47 9.86 18.43
C LEU A 80 12.05 9.83 17.82
N GLY A 81 11.02 9.42 18.57
CA GLY A 81 9.60 9.55 18.21
C GLY A 81 9.04 8.44 17.33
N GLY A 82 9.89 7.51 16.86
CA GLY A 82 9.47 6.38 16.04
C GLY A 82 8.79 5.24 16.83
N GLY A 83 9.23 4.99 18.07
CA GLY A 83 8.84 3.82 18.86
C GLY A 83 7.36 3.72 19.18
N ALA A 84 6.75 4.79 19.72
CA ALA A 84 5.33 4.80 20.06
C ALA A 84 4.42 4.62 18.83
N THR A 85 4.78 5.26 17.71
CA THR A 85 4.05 5.12 16.45
C THR A 85 4.19 3.70 15.88
N LEU A 86 5.36 3.09 16.01
CA LEU A 86 5.59 1.72 15.57
C LEU A 86 4.78 0.71 16.41
N LEU A 87 4.66 0.93 17.73
CA LEU A 87 3.76 0.13 18.57
C LEU A 87 2.30 0.28 18.13
N PHE A 88 1.87 1.49 17.78
CA PHE A 88 0.52 1.71 17.27
C PHE A 88 0.28 0.95 15.96
N VAL A 89 1.25 0.95 15.04
CA VAL A 89 1.17 0.15 13.80
C VAL A 89 1.15 -1.35 14.09
N LEU A 90 1.98 -1.83 15.03
CA LEU A 90 2.00 -3.22 15.47
C LEU A 90 0.65 -3.64 16.06
N PHE A 91 0.07 -2.79 16.92
CA PHE A 91 -1.28 -2.99 17.47
C PHE A 91 -2.33 -3.01 16.35
N ALA A 92 -2.28 -2.08 15.41
CA ALA A 92 -3.22 -2.06 14.29
C ALA A 92 -3.12 -3.33 13.42
N PHE A 93 -1.92 -3.90 13.22
CA PHE A 93 -1.77 -5.20 12.57
C PHE A 93 -2.37 -6.35 13.40
N SER A 94 -2.20 -6.35 14.73
CA SER A 94 -2.73 -7.42 15.59
C SER A 94 -4.27 -7.53 15.54
N LEU A 95 -4.96 -6.41 15.31
CA LEU A 95 -6.42 -6.37 15.05
C LEU A 95 -6.85 -7.18 13.81
N PHE A 96 -5.93 -7.50 12.89
CA PHE A 96 -6.20 -8.35 11.73
C PHE A 96 -6.00 -9.85 11.98
N LEU A 97 -5.45 -10.25 13.13
CA LEU A 97 -5.42 -11.66 13.55
C LEU A 97 -6.83 -12.16 13.86
N PHE A 98 -7.63 -11.30 14.48
CA PHE A 98 -9.03 -11.52 14.78
C PHE A 98 -9.90 -11.15 13.57
N HIS A 99 -10.72 -12.12 13.15
CA HIS A 99 -11.66 -11.90 12.06
C HIS A 99 -13.00 -11.46 12.63
N HIS A 100 -13.54 -10.38 12.10
CA HIS A 100 -14.86 -9.88 12.43
C HIS A 100 -15.68 -9.78 11.15
N GLU A 101 -16.94 -10.23 11.21
CA GLU A 101 -17.87 -10.14 10.08
C GLU A 101 -18.47 -8.72 9.95
N ASN A 102 -18.37 -7.92 11.01
CA ASN A 102 -18.82 -6.55 11.03
C ASN A 102 -17.97 -5.67 10.10
N ARG A 103 -18.61 -5.14 9.06
CA ARG A 103 -17.99 -4.27 8.05
C ARG A 103 -17.43 -2.97 8.64
N LEU A 104 -18.09 -2.40 9.64
CA LEU A 104 -17.62 -1.16 10.30
C LEU A 104 -16.33 -1.41 11.07
N LEU A 105 -16.23 -2.54 11.77
CA LEU A 105 -14.99 -2.92 12.46
C LEU A 105 -13.85 -3.16 11.46
N LEU A 106 -14.13 -3.84 10.34
CA LEU A 106 -13.13 -4.07 9.28
C LEU A 106 -12.65 -2.75 8.65
N LEU A 107 -13.56 -1.82 8.38
CA LEU A 107 -13.22 -0.48 7.90
C LEU A 107 -12.40 0.31 8.94
N GLY A 108 -12.83 0.26 10.20
CA GLY A 108 -12.16 0.94 11.31
C GLY A 108 -10.72 0.48 11.48
N LYS A 109 -10.46 -0.83 11.53
CA LYS A 109 -9.09 -1.35 11.62
C LYS A 109 -8.23 -1.05 10.38
N SER A 110 -8.82 -1.06 9.18
CA SER A 110 -8.12 -0.61 7.96
C SER A 110 -7.71 0.86 8.08
N CYS A 111 -8.61 1.74 8.53
CA CYS A 111 -8.30 3.15 8.71
C CYS A 111 -7.25 3.37 9.80
N LEU A 112 -7.35 2.67 10.95
CA LEU A 112 -6.37 2.75 12.03
C LEU A 112 -4.97 2.34 11.56
N LEU A 113 -4.86 1.24 10.79
CA LEU A 113 -3.57 0.81 10.26
C LEU A 113 -2.97 1.85 9.31
N LEU A 114 -3.76 2.38 8.38
CA LEU A 114 -3.29 3.39 7.43
C LEU A 114 -2.92 4.71 8.11
N LEU A 115 -3.67 5.10 9.13
CA LEU A 115 -3.35 6.25 9.97
C LEU A 115 -2.00 6.03 10.66
N GLY A 116 -1.78 4.84 11.23
CA GLY A 116 -0.52 4.48 11.88
C GLY A 116 0.66 4.55 10.92
N ILE A 117 0.51 4.02 9.71
CA ILE A 117 1.56 4.07 8.68
C ILE A 117 1.83 5.52 8.23
N ALA A 118 0.78 6.34 8.08
CA ALA A 118 0.95 7.75 7.77
C ALA A 118 1.71 8.50 8.90
N TRP A 119 1.40 8.20 10.15
CA TRP A 119 2.10 8.76 11.31
C TRP A 119 3.54 8.27 11.45
N LEU A 120 3.82 7.04 11.03
CA LEU A 120 5.16 6.43 11.03
C LEU A 120 6.10 7.09 10.00
N SER A 121 5.55 7.86 9.06
CA SER A 121 6.35 8.63 8.11
C SER A 121 7.04 9.82 8.80
N HIS A 122 8.22 10.20 8.29
CA HIS A 122 8.94 11.40 8.71
C HIS A 122 8.37 12.68 8.07
N LEU A 123 7.12 12.63 7.60
CA LEU A 123 6.47 13.77 6.96
C LEU A 123 5.97 14.78 8.00
N THR A 124 5.85 16.03 7.56
CA THR A 124 5.27 17.11 8.38
C THR A 124 3.80 16.83 8.71
N LEU A 125 3.30 17.46 9.77
CA LEU A 125 1.90 17.29 10.20
C LEU A 125 0.90 17.64 9.07
N LEU A 126 1.24 18.62 8.22
CA LEU A 126 0.43 19.02 7.06
C LEU A 126 0.39 17.94 5.98
N GLN A 127 1.47 17.19 5.78
CA GLN A 127 1.56 16.15 4.75
C GLN A 127 0.90 14.83 5.16
N LYS A 128 0.79 14.55 6.46
CA LYS A 128 0.24 13.28 6.98
C LYS A 128 -1.21 13.00 6.50
N PRO A 129 -2.15 13.96 6.49
CA PRO A 129 -3.49 13.74 5.92
C PRO A 129 -3.47 13.36 4.43
N PHE A 130 -2.63 14.01 3.62
CA PHE A 130 -2.48 13.68 2.21
C PHE A 130 -1.88 12.28 2.03
N LEU A 131 -0.90 11.89 2.86
CA LEU A 131 -0.35 10.54 2.84
C LEU A 131 -1.40 9.51 3.25
N PHE A 132 -2.18 9.76 4.30
CA PHE A 132 -3.29 8.88 4.69
C PHE A 132 -4.28 8.70 3.54
N LEU A 133 -4.74 9.79 2.94
CA LEU A 133 -5.67 9.74 1.81
C LEU A 133 -5.06 8.99 0.61
N HIS A 134 -3.82 9.28 0.26
CA HIS A 134 -3.13 8.62 -0.84
C HIS A 134 -2.99 7.11 -0.59
N LEU A 135 -2.59 6.69 0.61
CA LEU A 135 -2.50 5.28 0.99
C LEU A 135 -3.88 4.60 0.98
N LEU A 136 -4.92 5.26 1.52
CA LEU A 136 -6.28 4.74 1.51
C LEU A 136 -6.73 4.44 0.07
N LEU A 137 -6.61 5.42 -0.82
CA LEU A 137 -7.03 5.28 -2.22
C LEU A 137 -6.20 4.23 -2.98
N ALA A 138 -4.87 4.22 -2.78
CA ALA A 138 -3.99 3.23 -3.38
C ALA A 138 -4.32 1.80 -2.90
N LEU A 139 -4.67 1.62 -1.62
CA LEU A 139 -5.01 0.31 -1.07
C LEU A 139 -6.44 -0.11 -1.38
N ILE A 140 -7.37 0.81 -1.64
CA ILE A 140 -8.67 0.47 -2.26
C ILE A 140 -8.43 -0.09 -3.66
N TRP A 141 -7.52 0.50 -4.45
CA TRP A 141 -7.16 -0.02 -5.77
C TRP A 141 -6.46 -1.37 -5.69
N ALA A 142 -5.36 -1.48 -4.95
CA ALA A 142 -4.58 -2.72 -4.89
C ALA A 142 -5.32 -3.87 -4.19
N GLY A 143 -6.18 -3.52 -3.22
CA GLY A 143 -6.92 -4.48 -2.41
C GLY A 143 -7.88 -5.37 -3.20
N VAL A 144 -8.37 -4.93 -4.38
CA VAL A 144 -9.31 -5.71 -5.19
C VAL A 144 -8.65 -6.83 -5.99
N ILE A 145 -7.33 -6.74 -6.20
CA ILE A 145 -6.60 -7.62 -7.11
C ILE A 145 -6.72 -9.09 -6.68
N LEU A 146 -6.31 -9.42 -5.45
CA LEU A 146 -6.34 -10.81 -4.98
C LEU A 146 -7.77 -11.38 -4.88
N PRO A 147 -8.78 -10.65 -4.39
CA PRO A 147 -10.15 -11.15 -4.43
C PRO A 147 -10.65 -11.45 -5.85
N PHE A 148 -10.30 -10.64 -6.86
CA PHE A 148 -10.68 -10.90 -8.25
C PHE A 148 -10.03 -12.14 -8.88
N LEU A 149 -8.91 -12.61 -8.32
CA LEU A 149 -8.29 -13.87 -8.72
C LEU A 149 -9.00 -15.10 -8.14
N LYS A 150 -9.94 -14.92 -7.20
CA LYS A 150 -10.74 -16.04 -6.67
C LYS A 150 -11.80 -16.50 -7.68
N PRO A 151 -12.18 -17.79 -7.63
CA PRO A 151 -13.33 -18.29 -8.38
C PRO A 151 -14.59 -17.49 -8.04
N MET A 152 -15.27 -17.00 -9.08
CA MET A 152 -16.57 -16.32 -9.05
C MET A 152 -17.31 -16.70 -10.32
N THR A 153 -18.64 -16.67 -10.30
CA THR A 153 -19.42 -16.74 -11.54
C THR A 153 -19.13 -15.52 -12.42
N PRO A 154 -19.12 -15.65 -13.76
CA PRO A 154 -18.90 -14.52 -14.66
C PRO A 154 -19.83 -13.34 -14.37
N VAL A 155 -21.11 -13.59 -14.09
CA VAL A 155 -22.09 -12.56 -13.68
C VAL A 155 -21.63 -11.81 -12.43
N THR A 156 -21.23 -12.52 -11.37
CA THR A 156 -20.77 -11.88 -10.12
C THR A 156 -19.48 -11.08 -10.36
N LEU A 157 -18.56 -11.63 -11.14
CA LEU A 157 -17.30 -10.98 -11.50
C LEU A 157 -17.55 -9.66 -12.23
N ALA A 158 -18.39 -9.69 -13.28
CA ALA A 158 -18.73 -8.50 -14.07
C ALA A 158 -19.38 -7.41 -13.20
N GLN A 159 -20.36 -7.78 -12.37
CA GLN A 159 -21.03 -6.83 -11.47
C GLN A 159 -20.06 -6.17 -10.48
N ARG A 160 -19.17 -6.94 -9.85
CA ARG A 160 -18.18 -6.44 -8.89
C ARG A 160 -17.12 -5.59 -9.58
N ALA A 161 -16.65 -6.00 -10.75
CA ALA A 161 -15.69 -5.25 -11.57
C ALA A 161 -16.28 -3.95 -12.11
N GLN A 162 -17.56 -3.93 -12.51
CA GLN A 162 -18.26 -2.71 -12.92
C GLN A 162 -18.44 -1.74 -11.74
N ARG A 163 -18.76 -2.25 -10.54
CA ARG A 163 -18.80 -1.42 -9.32
C ARG A 163 -17.43 -0.83 -9.00
N PHE A 164 -16.36 -1.63 -9.07
CA PHE A 164 -15.00 -1.13 -8.93
C PHE A 164 -14.68 -0.05 -9.97
N GLY A 165 -14.96 -0.30 -11.24
CA GLY A 165 -14.72 0.64 -12.33
C GLY A 165 -15.46 1.98 -12.20
N ARG A 166 -16.65 2.01 -11.59
CA ARG A 166 -17.36 3.26 -11.27
C ARG A 166 -16.64 4.07 -10.19
N VAL A 167 -16.20 3.40 -9.13
CA VAL A 167 -15.47 4.06 -8.02
C VAL A 167 -14.07 4.50 -8.48
N ALA A 168 -13.40 3.70 -9.32
CA ALA A 168 -12.08 3.97 -9.87
C ALA A 168 -11.98 5.32 -10.61
N VAL A 169 -13.06 5.75 -11.28
CA VAL A 169 -13.13 7.05 -11.97
C VAL A 169 -12.96 8.23 -11.01
N VAL A 170 -13.39 8.09 -9.76
CA VAL A 170 -13.21 9.12 -8.72
C VAL A 170 -11.89 8.92 -7.98
N ILE A 171 -11.53 7.66 -7.67
CA ILE A 171 -10.32 7.34 -6.91
C ILE A 171 -9.07 7.82 -7.64
N LEU A 172 -8.94 7.59 -8.95
CA LEU A 172 -7.72 7.93 -9.68
C LEU A 172 -7.41 9.43 -9.65
N PRO A 173 -8.31 10.36 -10.03
CA PRO A 173 -8.04 11.80 -9.93
C PRO A 173 -7.66 12.25 -8.52
N VAL A 174 -8.38 11.78 -7.49
CA VAL A 174 -8.08 12.16 -6.10
C VAL A 174 -6.73 11.59 -5.65
N LEU A 175 -6.38 10.38 -6.07
CA LEU A 175 -5.07 9.77 -5.81
C LEU A 175 -3.94 10.58 -6.45
N PHE A 176 -4.14 11.04 -7.70
CA PHE A 176 -3.19 11.92 -8.41
C PHE A 176 -3.03 13.26 -7.70
N VAL A 177 -4.12 13.92 -7.30
CA VAL A 177 -4.05 15.20 -6.59
C VAL A 177 -3.36 15.05 -5.24
N ALA A 178 -3.72 14.02 -4.45
CA ALA A 178 -3.09 13.76 -3.15
C ALA A 178 -1.58 13.46 -3.30
N GLY A 179 -1.22 12.61 -4.27
CA GLY A 179 0.18 12.27 -4.56
C GLY A 179 0.97 13.48 -5.08
N GLY A 180 0.41 14.23 -6.03
CA GLY A 180 1.02 15.44 -6.58
C GLY A 180 1.24 16.51 -5.53
N THR A 181 0.29 16.69 -4.62
CA THR A 181 0.42 17.61 -3.47
C THR A 181 1.58 17.18 -2.56
N LEU A 182 1.72 15.88 -2.27
CA LEU A 182 2.85 15.37 -1.49
C LEU A 182 4.18 15.67 -2.19
N VAL A 183 4.28 15.45 -3.50
CA VAL A 183 5.48 15.78 -4.29
C VAL A 183 5.77 17.27 -4.22
N TRP A 184 4.76 18.11 -4.51
CA TRP A 184 4.89 19.56 -4.53
C TRP A 184 5.43 20.12 -3.20
N ILE A 185 4.84 19.70 -2.07
CA ILE A 185 5.31 20.12 -0.74
C ILE A 185 6.71 19.56 -0.47
N ARG A 186 7.00 18.33 -0.89
CA ARG A 186 8.28 17.68 -0.62
C ARG A 186 9.43 18.32 -1.40
N THR A 187 9.17 18.86 -2.59
CA THR A 187 10.17 19.56 -3.41
C THR A 187 10.18 21.07 -3.16
N ASP A 188 9.37 21.58 -2.24
CA ASP A 188 9.18 23.02 -2.02
C ASP A 188 8.85 23.78 -3.33
N GLY A 189 8.06 23.15 -4.21
CA GLY A 189 7.76 23.66 -5.54
C GLY A 189 8.92 23.63 -6.56
N ASN A 190 10.13 23.23 -6.17
CA ASN A 190 11.29 23.17 -7.05
C ASN A 190 11.25 21.94 -7.98
N LEU A 191 10.81 22.14 -9.22
CA LEU A 191 10.77 21.09 -10.24
C LEU A 191 12.17 20.59 -10.65
N GLN A 192 13.26 21.30 -10.35
CA GLN A 192 14.60 20.82 -10.64
C GLN A 192 14.95 19.55 -9.85
N ALA A 193 14.33 19.35 -8.68
CA ALA A 193 14.46 18.13 -7.88
C ALA A 193 13.99 16.87 -8.64
N LEU A 194 13.24 17.02 -9.74
CA LEU A 194 12.82 15.91 -10.60
C LEU A 194 13.95 15.35 -11.47
N TRP A 195 15.05 16.07 -11.65
CA TRP A 195 16.20 15.61 -12.45
C TRP A 195 17.25 14.83 -11.66
N GLY A 196 17.18 14.86 -10.32
CA GLY A 196 18.04 14.03 -9.48
C GLY A 196 17.56 12.58 -9.39
N ASN A 197 18.35 11.73 -8.71
CA ASN A 197 18.00 10.32 -8.48
C ASN A 197 16.62 10.15 -7.84
N TRP A 198 16.27 11.04 -6.90
CA TRP A 198 14.95 11.05 -6.26
C TRP A 198 13.83 11.32 -7.27
N GLY A 199 14.04 12.32 -8.12
CA GLY A 199 13.11 12.70 -9.18
C GLY A 199 12.90 11.63 -10.24
N LEU A 200 13.96 10.95 -10.67
CA LEU A 200 13.89 9.81 -11.59
C LEU A 200 13.10 8.65 -10.98
N ALA A 201 13.35 8.32 -9.71
CA ALA A 201 12.58 7.29 -9.00
C ALA A 201 11.10 7.67 -8.86
N MET A 202 10.78 8.94 -8.59
CA MET A 202 9.40 9.43 -8.54
C MET A 202 8.72 9.35 -9.92
N THR A 203 9.43 9.75 -10.97
CA THR A 203 8.93 9.68 -12.36
C THR A 203 8.70 8.23 -12.79
N GLY A 204 9.61 7.32 -12.43
CA GLY A 204 9.43 5.88 -12.64
C GLY A 204 8.18 5.35 -11.94
N LYS A 205 7.98 5.68 -10.66
CA LYS A 205 6.75 5.35 -9.93
C LYS A 205 5.51 5.87 -10.66
N LEU A 206 5.54 7.11 -11.12
CA LEU A 206 4.42 7.73 -11.83
C LEU A 206 4.12 7.04 -13.16
N ALA A 207 5.15 6.65 -13.92
CA ALA A 207 4.99 5.89 -15.16
C ALA A 207 4.27 4.55 -14.91
N PHE A 208 4.63 3.84 -13.84
CA PHE A 208 3.93 2.61 -13.45
C PHE A 208 2.49 2.87 -13.00
N VAL A 209 2.21 3.97 -12.30
CA VAL A 209 0.83 4.38 -11.95
C VAL A 209 0.00 4.66 -13.21
N MET A 210 0.57 5.36 -14.20
CA MET A 210 -0.09 5.62 -15.48
C MET A 210 -0.36 4.31 -16.26
N LEU A 211 0.59 3.37 -16.26
CA LEU A 211 0.44 2.07 -16.88
C LEU A 211 -0.69 1.25 -16.22
N ALA A 212 -0.74 1.21 -14.88
CA ALA A 212 -1.84 0.57 -14.13
C ALA A 212 -3.19 1.25 -14.45
N GLY A 213 -3.22 2.57 -14.55
CA GLY A 213 -4.41 3.33 -14.96
C GLY A 213 -4.89 2.95 -16.36
N ALA A 214 -3.97 2.81 -17.33
CA ALA A 214 -4.29 2.42 -18.70
C ALA A 214 -4.84 0.98 -18.78
N ILE A 215 -4.24 0.04 -18.02
CA ILE A 215 -4.76 -1.33 -17.88
C ILE A 215 -6.16 -1.32 -17.24
N GLY A 216 -6.34 -0.57 -16.15
CA GLY A 216 -7.63 -0.40 -15.50
C GLY A 216 -8.71 0.19 -16.42
N LEU A 217 -8.35 1.15 -17.28
CA LEU A 217 -9.23 1.73 -18.28
C LEU A 217 -9.63 0.70 -19.35
N ARG A 218 -8.66 -0.06 -19.88
CA ARG A 218 -8.93 -1.17 -20.81
C ARG A 218 -9.85 -2.21 -20.18
N ASN A 219 -9.59 -2.58 -18.93
CA ASN A 219 -10.43 -3.51 -18.18
C ASN A 219 -11.87 -2.99 -18.09
N LYS A 220 -12.06 -1.72 -17.70
CA LYS A 220 -13.37 -1.10 -17.55
C LYS A 220 -14.14 -0.97 -18.88
N LEU A 221 -13.47 -0.57 -19.97
CA LEU A 221 -14.14 -0.20 -21.22
C LEU A 221 -14.29 -1.35 -22.22
N LYS A 222 -13.40 -2.34 -22.19
CA LYS A 222 -13.39 -3.43 -23.18
C LYS A 222 -13.64 -4.79 -22.53
N ILE A 223 -12.86 -5.15 -21.52
CA ILE A 223 -12.88 -6.53 -21.00
C ILE A 223 -14.11 -6.79 -20.13
N VAL A 224 -14.42 -5.90 -19.16
CA VAL A 224 -15.54 -6.10 -18.23
C VAL A 224 -16.90 -6.19 -18.94
N PRO A 225 -17.22 -5.34 -19.95
CA PRO A 225 -18.46 -5.47 -20.71
C PRO A 225 -18.62 -6.80 -21.49
N GLU A 226 -17.51 -7.44 -21.85
CA GLU A 226 -17.50 -8.71 -22.60
C GLU A 226 -17.64 -9.95 -21.69
N ILE A 227 -17.51 -9.81 -20.37
CA ILE A 227 -17.65 -10.91 -19.42
C ILE A 227 -19.10 -11.42 -19.45
N SER A 228 -19.27 -12.67 -19.88
CA SER A 228 -20.55 -13.36 -19.95
C SER A 228 -20.37 -14.85 -19.66
N ASP A 229 -21.47 -15.55 -19.35
CA ASP A 229 -21.44 -17.00 -19.10
C ASP A 229 -21.18 -17.83 -20.38
N ALA A 230 -21.29 -17.19 -21.56
CA ALA A 230 -21.09 -17.86 -22.85
C ALA A 230 -19.61 -18.08 -23.20
N TYR A 231 -18.70 -17.26 -22.65
CA TYR A 231 -17.29 -17.26 -23.03
C TYR A 231 -16.34 -17.09 -21.85
N ASP A 232 -15.39 -18.01 -21.72
CA ASP A 232 -14.34 -17.95 -20.69
C ASP A 232 -13.22 -16.94 -20.99
N ALA A 233 -13.01 -16.59 -22.27
CA ALA A 233 -11.85 -15.80 -22.70
C ALA A 233 -11.77 -14.41 -22.05
N PRO A 234 -12.87 -13.63 -21.92
CA PRO A 234 -12.87 -12.35 -21.21
C PRO A 234 -12.52 -12.49 -19.72
N VAL A 235 -12.99 -13.55 -19.05
CA VAL A 235 -12.67 -13.83 -17.64
C VAL A 235 -11.18 -14.11 -17.46
N ARG A 236 -10.58 -14.94 -18.34
CA ARG A 236 -9.15 -15.24 -18.31
C ARG A 236 -8.31 -13.98 -18.57
N THR A 237 -8.71 -13.18 -19.55
CA THR A 237 -8.04 -11.92 -19.89
C THR A 237 -8.09 -10.93 -18.73
N PHE A 238 -9.25 -10.79 -18.08
CA PHE A 238 -9.42 -9.95 -16.90
C PHE A 238 -8.49 -10.39 -15.75
N ARG A 239 -8.45 -11.70 -15.45
CA ARG A 239 -7.57 -12.23 -14.38
C ARG A 239 -6.09 -12.07 -14.71
N SER A 240 -5.69 -12.27 -15.97
CA SER A 240 -4.32 -12.01 -16.41
C SER A 240 -3.95 -10.53 -16.20
N ALA A 241 -4.84 -9.60 -16.56
CA ALA A 241 -4.64 -8.17 -16.30
C ALA A 241 -4.51 -7.86 -14.81
N MET A 242 -5.29 -8.51 -13.93
CA MET A 242 -5.15 -8.37 -12.48
C MET A 242 -3.79 -8.86 -11.95
N VAL A 243 -3.21 -9.93 -12.53
CA VAL A 243 -1.86 -10.38 -12.18
C VAL A 243 -0.81 -9.33 -12.60
N VAL A 244 -0.96 -8.76 -13.80
CA VAL A 244 -0.08 -7.67 -14.25
C VAL A 244 -0.19 -6.45 -13.34
N ASP A 245 -1.41 -6.06 -12.95
CA ASP A 245 -1.64 -4.97 -11.99
C ASP A 245 -0.99 -5.26 -10.62
N ALA A 246 -0.98 -6.52 -10.15
CA ALA A 246 -0.25 -6.90 -8.94
C ALA A 246 1.25 -6.65 -9.08
N LEU A 247 1.86 -7.07 -10.19
CA LEU A 247 3.30 -6.87 -10.42
C LEU A 247 3.65 -5.38 -10.51
N ILE A 248 2.84 -4.60 -11.22
CA ILE A 248 3.02 -3.14 -11.30
C ILE A 248 2.90 -2.51 -9.91
N PHE A 249 1.90 -2.91 -9.12
CA PHE A 249 1.71 -2.38 -7.78
C PHE A 249 2.88 -2.73 -6.85
N LEU A 250 3.43 -3.95 -6.92
CA LEU A 250 4.64 -4.32 -6.19
C LEU A 250 5.83 -3.42 -6.55
N THR A 251 6.00 -3.11 -7.83
CA THR A 251 7.03 -2.15 -8.29
C THR A 251 6.79 -0.75 -7.72
N ILE A 252 5.54 -0.27 -7.73
CA ILE A 252 5.16 1.03 -7.13
C ILE A 252 5.46 1.06 -5.63
N LEU A 253 5.22 -0.04 -4.90
CA LEU A 253 5.59 -0.16 -3.49
C LEU A 253 7.11 -0.11 -3.28
N GLY A 254 7.87 -0.76 -4.15
CA GLY A 254 9.34 -0.71 -4.15
C GLY A 254 9.87 0.72 -4.29
N PHE A 255 9.40 1.46 -5.30
CA PHE A 255 9.72 2.87 -5.44
C PHE A 255 9.28 3.68 -4.22
N SER A 256 8.08 3.43 -3.68
CA SER A 256 7.57 4.17 -2.53
C SER A 256 8.42 3.95 -1.27
N ALA A 257 8.89 2.71 -1.04
CA ALA A 257 9.77 2.39 0.07
C ALA A 257 11.15 3.05 -0.09
N TRP A 258 11.68 3.09 -1.31
CA TRP A 258 12.94 3.77 -1.60
C TRP A 258 12.81 5.30 -1.42
N LEU A 259 11.78 5.91 -2.03
CA LEU A 259 11.50 7.36 -1.94
C LEU A 259 11.23 7.83 -0.52
N SER A 260 10.69 6.97 0.34
CA SER A 260 10.41 7.32 1.75
C SER A 260 11.67 7.38 2.62
N ASN A 261 12.77 6.73 2.19
CA ASN A 261 14.03 6.72 2.92
C ASN A 261 15.09 7.65 2.29
N ASN A 262 14.82 8.21 1.11
CA ASN A 262 15.73 9.13 0.41
C ASN A 262 15.09 10.52 0.27
N THR A 263 15.91 11.57 0.31
CA THR A 263 15.45 12.95 0.17
C THR A 263 15.58 13.43 -1.28
N PRO A 264 14.71 14.35 -1.74
CA PRO A 264 15.03 15.19 -2.88
C PRO A 264 16.22 16.07 -2.45
N LEU A 265 17.35 15.92 -3.13
CA LEU A 265 18.48 16.83 -3.01
C LEU A 265 18.23 18.05 -3.89
#